data_AF-A0A0P1HEE8-F1
#
_entry.id   AF-A0A0P1HEE8-F1
#
_cell.length_a   1.000
_cell.length_b   1.000
_cell.length_c   1.000
_cell.angle_alpha   90.00
_cell.angle_beta   90.00
_cell.angle_gamma   90.00
#
_symmetry.space_group_name_H-M   'P 1'
#
loop_
_entity.id
_entity.type
_entity.pdbx_description
1 polymer ?
#
loop_
_entity_poly.entity_id
_entity_poly.type
_entity_poly.pdbx_seq_one_letter_code
_entity_poly.pdbx_strand_id
1 'polypeptide(L)'
;MSIDAPTLPVGGAAVLAALGYAAVSAFITGPEIASREIARSDWQEVCETSLLAEIEATRRPDQLIPDAPDLGGMLCSVYPEMRDLCAMIPDPMAQAREIEKRRRAAEDARIRRVAEGMTDRCTCAVAVYAEDRLSLALYAGSGRLITPNAVKNRETALMRALNSPSCSFGREDKS
;
A
#
# COMPACT_ATOMS: atom_id res chain seq x y z
N MET A 1 -31.67 -52.27 6.35
CA MET A 1 -32.47 -51.17 5.79
C MET A 1 -31.77 -50.68 4.54
N SER A 2 -32.28 -51.13 3.41
CA SER A 2 -31.92 -50.64 2.07
C SER A 2 -32.47 -49.23 1.91
N ILE A 3 -31.62 -48.28 1.52
CA ILE A 3 -32.07 -46.95 1.13
C ILE A 3 -32.54 -47.07 -0.32
N ASP A 4 -33.83 -47.27 -0.49
CA ASP A 4 -34.49 -47.16 -1.79
C ASP A 4 -34.57 -45.67 -2.16
N ALA A 5 -33.73 -45.25 -3.11
CA ALA A 5 -33.74 -43.90 -3.65
C ALA A 5 -34.13 -43.84 -5.13
N PRO A 6 -35.43 -44.01 -5.49
CA PRO A 6 -35.85 -43.68 -6.85
C PRO A 6 -37.07 -42.75 -6.90
N THR A 7 -37.06 -41.59 -6.21
CA THR A 7 -38.09 -40.54 -6.44
C THR A 7 -37.60 -39.11 -6.25
N LEU A 8 -36.31 -38.84 -6.41
CA LEU A 8 -35.87 -37.46 -6.67
C LEU A 8 -35.81 -37.27 -8.18
N PRO A 9 -36.57 -36.30 -8.77
CA PRO A 9 -36.57 -36.04 -10.21
C PRO A 9 -35.21 -35.55 -10.74
N VAL A 10 -34.24 -35.34 -9.83
CA VAL A 10 -32.85 -35.00 -10.11
C VAL A 10 -32.01 -36.12 -9.52
N GLY A 11 -31.53 -37.05 -10.35
CA GLY A 11 -30.64 -38.11 -9.90
C GLY A 11 -29.39 -37.52 -9.24
N GLY A 12 -28.79 -38.21 -8.27
CA GLY A 12 -27.60 -37.72 -7.56
C GLY A 12 -26.45 -37.30 -8.50
N ALA A 13 -26.35 -37.93 -9.67
CA ALA A 13 -25.43 -37.55 -10.74
C ALA A 13 -25.69 -36.14 -11.30
N ALA A 14 -26.94 -35.70 -11.40
CA ALA A 14 -27.29 -34.36 -11.85
C ALA A 14 -26.97 -33.29 -10.80
N VAL A 15 -27.09 -33.60 -9.50
CA VAL A 15 -26.63 -32.71 -8.42
C VAL A 15 -25.11 -32.56 -8.45
N LEU A 16 -24.38 -33.68 -8.60
CA LEU A 16 -22.92 -33.67 -8.71
C LEU A 16 -22.44 -32.95 -9.98
N ALA A 17 -23.14 -33.12 -11.11
CA ALA A 17 -22.84 -32.41 -12.34
C ALA A 17 -23.12 -30.91 -12.24
N ALA A 18 -24.22 -30.52 -11.58
CA ALA A 18 -24.54 -29.11 -11.33
C ALA A 18 -23.52 -28.46 -10.38
N LEU A 19 -23.11 -29.16 -9.32
CA LEU A 19 -22.04 -28.71 -8.42
C LEU A 19 -20.69 -28.64 -9.14
N GLY A 20 -20.36 -29.62 -9.97
CA GLY A 20 -19.15 -29.63 -10.78
C GLY A 20 -19.12 -28.46 -11.77
N TYR A 21 -20.23 -28.20 -12.46
CA TYR A 21 -20.35 -27.07 -13.38
C TYR A 21 -20.28 -25.72 -12.65
N ALA A 22 -20.94 -25.60 -11.49
CA ALA A 22 -20.84 -24.40 -10.65
C ALA A 22 -19.40 -24.18 -10.14
N ALA A 23 -18.70 -25.25 -9.74
CA ALA A 23 -17.31 -25.18 -9.30
C ALA A 23 -16.38 -24.79 -10.45
N VAL A 24 -16.53 -25.40 -11.62
CA VAL A 24 -15.71 -25.09 -12.81
C VAL A 24 -15.98 -23.67 -13.31
N SER A 25 -17.25 -23.25 -13.38
CA SER A 25 -17.60 -21.88 -13.76
C SER A 25 -17.09 -20.86 -12.75
N ALA A 26 -17.16 -21.14 -11.44
CA ALA A 26 -16.55 -20.31 -10.40
C ALA A 26 -15.02 -20.32 -10.45
N PHE A 27 -14.38 -21.37 -10.97
CA PHE A 27 -12.93 -21.41 -11.15
C PHE A 27 -12.49 -20.58 -12.38
N ILE A 28 -13.29 -20.58 -13.44
CA ILE A 28 -13.04 -19.82 -14.67
C ILE A 28 -13.39 -18.33 -14.47
N THR A 29 -14.50 -18.03 -13.79
CA THR A 29 -14.96 -16.64 -13.52
C THR A 29 -14.50 -16.09 -12.17
N GLY A 30 -13.91 -16.92 -11.32
CA GLY A 30 -13.37 -16.54 -10.00
C GLY A 30 -12.38 -15.37 -10.01
N PRO A 31 -11.47 -15.25 -11.01
CA PRO A 31 -10.57 -14.11 -11.09
C PRO A 31 -11.31 -12.76 -11.23
N GLU A 32 -12.40 -12.75 -12.01
CA GLU A 32 -13.24 -11.56 -12.23
C GLU A 32 -14.08 -11.19 -11.01
N ILE A 33 -14.47 -12.19 -10.21
CA ILE A 33 -15.21 -11.94 -8.97
C ILE A 33 -14.26 -11.43 -7.89
N ALA A 34 -13.06 -12.03 -7.78
CA ALA A 34 -12.05 -11.58 -6.84
C ALA A 34 -11.57 -10.15 -7.15
N SER A 35 -11.34 -9.81 -8.42
CA SER A 35 -10.96 -8.46 -8.82
C SER A 35 -12.06 -7.44 -8.49
N ARG A 36 -13.34 -7.78 -8.71
CA ARG A 36 -14.48 -6.93 -8.32
C ARG A 36 -14.64 -6.78 -6.81
N GLU A 37 -14.43 -7.84 -6.05
CA GLU A 37 -14.55 -7.81 -4.59
C GLU A 37 -13.38 -7.05 -3.95
N ILE A 38 -12.19 -7.13 -4.54
CA ILE A 38 -11.04 -6.32 -4.15
C ILE A 38 -11.23 -4.87 -4.57
N ALA A 39 -11.80 -4.59 -5.75
CA ALA A 39 -12.12 -3.23 -6.18
C ALA A 39 -13.24 -2.59 -5.36
N ARG A 40 -14.14 -3.40 -4.76
CA ARG A 40 -15.17 -2.94 -3.82
C ARG A 40 -14.65 -2.70 -2.42
N SER A 41 -13.58 -3.37 -2.06
CA SER A 41 -12.88 -3.00 -0.83
C SER A 41 -12.01 -1.81 -1.13
N ASP A 42 -12.02 -0.82 -0.26
CA ASP A 42 -11.14 0.35 -0.37
C ASP A 42 -9.67 -0.03 -0.11
N TRP A 43 -9.24 -1.23 -0.52
CA TRP A 43 -7.89 -1.77 -0.40
C TRP A 43 -6.86 -0.82 -0.99
N GLN A 44 -7.17 -0.17 -2.12
CA GLN A 44 -6.23 0.76 -2.72
C GLN A 44 -5.97 1.96 -1.81
N GLU A 45 -7.01 2.52 -1.22
CA GLU A 45 -6.89 3.61 -0.24
C GLU A 45 -6.16 3.15 1.03
N VAL A 46 -6.49 1.96 1.55
CA VAL A 46 -5.81 1.36 2.72
C VAL A 46 -4.32 1.09 2.44
N CYS A 47 -3.99 0.61 1.25
CA CYS A 47 -2.63 0.32 0.83
C CYS A 47 -1.82 1.61 0.68
N GLU A 48 -2.37 2.62 0.01
CA GLU A 48 -1.71 3.93 -0.17
C GLU A 48 -1.50 4.62 1.18
N THR A 49 -2.52 4.65 2.04
CA THR A 49 -2.39 5.24 3.39
C THR A 49 -1.38 4.50 4.26
N SER A 50 -1.34 3.15 4.21
CA SER A 50 -0.34 2.37 4.94
C SER A 50 1.08 2.61 4.42
N LEU A 51 1.27 2.71 3.10
CA LEU A 51 2.58 2.99 2.51
C LEU A 51 3.05 4.41 2.82
N LEU A 52 2.14 5.38 2.81
CA LEU A 52 2.43 6.76 3.24
C LEU A 52 2.85 6.79 4.71
N ALA A 53 2.12 6.10 5.59
CA ALA A 53 2.47 6.02 7.00
C ALA A 53 3.85 5.37 7.22
N GLU A 54 4.21 4.35 6.43
CA GLU A 54 5.54 3.71 6.51
C GLU A 54 6.66 4.66 6.03
N ILE A 55 6.41 5.44 4.97
CA ILE A 55 7.37 6.46 4.52
C ILE A 55 7.53 7.55 5.56
N GLU A 56 6.43 8.02 6.15
CA GLU A 56 6.46 9.02 7.22
C GLU A 56 7.19 8.49 8.45
N ALA A 57 6.99 7.22 8.83
CA ALA A 57 7.73 6.57 9.91
C ALA A 57 9.23 6.41 9.62
N THR A 58 9.60 6.30 8.33
CA THR A 58 11.00 6.22 7.88
C THR A 58 11.64 7.60 7.72
N ARG A 59 10.84 8.68 7.73
CA ARG A 59 11.35 10.05 7.72
C ARG A 59 12.23 10.23 8.94
N ARG A 60 13.47 10.70 8.75
CA ARG A 60 14.32 11.02 9.90
C ARG A 60 13.61 12.12 10.70
N PRO A 61 13.63 12.07 12.04
CA PRO A 61 13.06 13.15 12.84
C PRO A 61 13.71 14.47 12.40
N ASP A 62 12.85 15.37 11.91
CA ASP A 62 13.25 16.68 11.42
C ASP A 62 13.94 17.45 12.55
N GLN A 63 14.99 18.18 12.17
CA GLN A 63 15.73 19.16 12.98
C GLN A 63 16.84 18.60 13.90
N LEU A 64 18.04 18.45 13.33
CA LEU A 64 19.27 18.51 14.14
C LEU A 64 19.68 19.96 14.46
N ILE A 65 19.09 20.94 13.75
CA ILE A 65 19.43 22.35 13.90
C ILE A 65 18.19 23.03 14.50
N PRO A 66 18.27 23.56 15.73
CA PRO A 66 17.21 24.38 16.30
C PRO A 66 16.87 25.51 15.33
N ASP A 67 15.58 25.76 15.10
CA ASP A 67 15.10 26.98 14.43
C ASP A 67 15.42 28.19 15.33
N ALA A 68 16.71 28.54 15.45
CA ALA A 68 17.14 29.71 16.16
C ALA A 68 16.70 30.93 15.33
N PRO A 69 15.96 31.88 15.94
CA PRO A 69 15.55 33.08 15.25
C PRO A 69 16.80 33.83 14.77
N ASP A 70 16.76 34.31 13.53
CA ASP A 70 17.79 35.20 13.01
C ASP A 70 17.78 36.49 13.83
N LEU A 71 18.62 36.55 14.85
CA LEU A 71 18.72 37.72 15.73
C LEU A 71 19.08 38.97 14.93
N GLY A 72 19.87 38.82 13.85
CA GLY A 72 20.15 39.89 12.91
C GLY A 72 18.87 40.34 12.22
N GLY A 73 18.21 39.45 11.47
CA GLY A 73 16.97 39.77 10.78
C GLY A 73 15.87 40.35 11.68
N MET A 74 15.74 39.84 12.91
CA MET A 74 14.76 40.31 13.88
C MET A 74 15.10 41.71 14.40
N LEU A 75 16.35 41.97 14.80
CA LEU A 75 16.78 43.29 15.28
C LEU A 75 16.64 44.37 14.19
N CYS A 76 16.93 44.01 12.94
CA CYS A 76 16.84 44.92 11.79
C CYS A 76 15.39 45.17 11.35
N SER A 77 14.46 44.26 11.65
CA SER A 77 13.02 44.49 11.45
C SER A 77 12.44 45.48 12.46
N VAL A 78 13.01 45.53 13.68
CA VAL A 78 12.57 46.44 14.75
C VAL A 78 13.21 47.83 14.61
N TYR A 79 14.46 47.92 14.15
CA TYR A 79 15.20 49.17 13.99
C TYR A 79 15.69 49.36 12.55
N PRO A 80 14.84 49.89 11.64
CA PRO A 80 15.21 50.08 10.23
C PRO A 80 16.30 51.15 10.03
N GLU A 81 16.51 52.02 11.01
CA GLU A 81 17.58 53.03 11.04
C GLU A 81 18.98 52.39 11.01
N MET A 82 19.13 51.13 11.47
CA MET A 82 20.41 50.43 11.56
C MET A 82 20.67 49.46 10.38
N ARG A 83 19.93 49.60 9.28
CA ARG A 83 19.99 48.67 8.14
C ARG A 83 21.38 48.50 7.54
N ASP A 84 22.19 49.56 7.51
CA ASP A 84 23.55 49.51 6.96
C ASP A 84 24.52 48.74 7.85
N LEU A 85 24.35 48.78 9.19
CA LEU A 85 25.13 47.97 10.13
C LEU A 85 24.70 46.50 10.09
N CYS A 86 23.41 46.26 9.87
CA CYS A 86 22.85 44.92 9.73
C CYS A 86 23.41 44.17 8.53
N ALA A 87 23.67 44.85 7.41
CA ALA A 87 24.30 44.24 6.23
C ALA A 87 25.74 43.78 6.49
N MET A 88 26.37 44.27 7.57
CA MET A 88 27.77 43.99 7.92
C MET A 88 27.92 42.79 8.88
N ILE A 89 26.84 42.34 9.52
CA ILE A 89 26.85 41.18 10.42
C ILE A 89 26.40 39.94 9.64
N PRO A 90 27.31 39.04 9.22
CA PRO A 90 26.93 37.82 8.53
C PRO A 90 26.18 36.88 9.49
N ASP A 91 25.04 36.34 9.05
CA ASP A 91 24.36 35.27 9.78
C ASP A 91 25.23 34.00 9.76
N PRO A 92 25.79 33.56 10.91
CA PRO A 92 26.66 32.39 10.97
C PRO A 92 25.92 31.09 10.62
N MET A 93 24.58 31.10 10.69
CA MET A 93 23.72 29.95 10.40
C MET A 93 23.14 29.98 8.99
N ALA A 94 23.38 31.02 8.19
CA ALA A 94 22.81 31.14 6.84
C ALA A 94 23.20 29.96 5.94
N GLN A 95 24.47 29.53 5.98
CA GLN A 95 24.94 28.37 5.22
C GLN A 95 24.29 27.07 5.72
N ALA A 96 24.15 26.91 7.03
CA ALA A 96 23.53 25.73 7.62
C ALA A 96 22.04 25.62 7.25
N ARG A 97 21.31 26.75 7.24
CA ARG A 97 19.91 26.82 6.79
C ARG A 97 19.77 26.49 5.31
N GLU A 98 20.69 26.96 4.46
CA GLU A 98 20.64 26.67 3.03
C GLU A 98 20.93 25.19 2.73
N ILE A 99 21.89 24.58 3.44
CA ILE A 99 22.17 23.14 3.34
C ILE A 99 20.95 22.32 3.79
N GLU A 100 20.33 22.70 4.90
CA GLU A 100 19.14 22.03 5.41
C GLU A 100 17.94 22.17 4.45
N LYS A 101 17.71 23.37 3.88
CA LYS A 101 16.68 23.58 2.85
C LYS A 101 16.90 22.68 1.64
N ARG A 102 18.14 22.59 1.15
CA ARG A 102 18.48 21.70 0.01
C ARG A 102 18.27 20.23 0.37
N ARG A 103 18.61 19.84 1.59
CA ARG A 103 18.41 18.48 2.09
C ARG A 103 16.92 18.13 2.16
N ARG A 104 16.09 19.02 2.70
CA ARG A 104 14.63 18.87 2.74
C ARG A 104 14.04 18.78 1.33
N ALA A 105 14.44 19.67 0.43
CA ALA A 105 13.99 19.63 -0.96
C ALA A 105 14.36 18.31 -1.67
N ALA A 106 15.56 17.77 -1.41
CA ALA A 106 15.97 16.48 -1.95
C ALA A 106 15.20 15.30 -1.35
N GLU A 107 14.88 15.37 -0.05
CA GLU A 107 14.08 14.36 0.64
C GLU A 107 12.62 14.37 0.17
N ASP A 108 12.02 15.55 0.03
CA ASP A 108 10.67 15.73 -0.52
C ASP A 108 10.59 15.21 -1.97
N ALA A 109 11.60 15.51 -2.79
CA ALA A 109 11.68 14.99 -4.16
C ALA A 109 11.86 13.46 -4.20
N ARG A 110 12.51 12.86 -3.19
CA ARG A 110 12.57 11.40 -3.05
C ARG A 110 11.22 10.83 -2.64
N ILE A 111 10.55 11.42 -1.66
CA ILE A 111 9.23 10.97 -1.20
C ILE A 111 8.21 11.01 -2.34
N ARG A 112 8.18 12.10 -3.13
CA ARG A 112 7.30 12.20 -4.31
C ARG A 112 7.53 11.07 -5.32
N ARG A 113 8.78 10.76 -5.64
CA ARG A 113 9.11 9.65 -6.55
C ARG A 113 8.69 8.29 -6.01
N VAL A 114 8.79 8.08 -4.70
CA VAL A 114 8.31 6.83 -4.09
C VAL A 114 6.78 6.78 -4.09
N ALA A 115 6.11 7.92 -3.85
CA ALA A 115 4.65 8.03 -3.89
C ALA A 115 4.09 7.70 -5.29
N GLU A 116 4.73 8.19 -6.36
CA GLU A 116 4.36 7.87 -7.75
C GLU A 116 4.41 6.36 -8.04
N GLY A 117 5.31 5.60 -7.40
CA GLY A 117 5.39 4.14 -7.54
C GLY A 117 4.48 3.33 -6.61
N MET A 118 3.74 3.97 -5.69
CA MET A 118 2.90 3.24 -4.72
C MET A 118 1.73 2.52 -5.39
N THR A 119 1.07 3.18 -6.34
CA THR A 119 -0.08 2.62 -7.06
C THR A 119 0.31 1.32 -7.78
N ASP A 120 1.50 1.25 -8.36
CA ASP A 120 2.02 0.05 -9.00
C ASP A 120 2.28 -1.09 -8.00
N ARG A 121 2.78 -0.77 -6.79
CA ARG A 121 3.01 -1.77 -5.73
C ARG A 121 1.71 -2.33 -5.17
N CYS A 122 0.71 -1.47 -4.94
CA CYS A 122 -0.61 -1.90 -4.49
C CYS A 122 -1.30 -2.79 -5.55
N THR A 123 -1.16 -2.45 -6.84
CA THR A 123 -1.67 -3.25 -7.95
C THR A 123 -0.96 -4.60 -8.05
N CYS A 124 0.37 -4.63 -7.87
CA CYS A 124 1.14 -5.87 -7.82
C CYS A 124 0.69 -6.79 -6.67
N ALA A 125 0.44 -6.24 -5.48
CA ALA A 125 -0.02 -7.03 -4.33
C ALA A 125 -1.36 -7.74 -4.63
N VAL A 126 -2.25 -7.08 -5.38
CA VAL A 126 -3.51 -7.69 -5.84
C VAL A 126 -3.26 -8.83 -6.83
N ALA A 127 -2.33 -8.63 -7.79
CA ALA A 127 -1.97 -9.67 -8.74
C ALA A 127 -1.38 -10.91 -8.05
N VAL A 128 -0.42 -10.72 -7.13
CA VAL A 128 0.18 -11.81 -6.35
C VAL A 128 -0.85 -12.50 -5.46
N TYR A 129 -1.78 -11.75 -4.86
CA TYR A 129 -2.87 -12.35 -4.09
C TYR A 129 -3.82 -13.18 -4.98
N ALA A 130 -4.09 -12.72 -6.21
CA ALA A 130 -4.92 -13.45 -7.17
C ALA A 130 -4.25 -14.73 -7.71
N GLU A 131 -2.93 -14.85 -7.60
CA GLU A 131 -2.20 -16.09 -7.93
C GLU A 131 -2.40 -17.19 -6.89
N ASP A 132 -2.75 -16.86 -5.64
CA ASP A 132 -3.12 -17.86 -4.61
C ASP A 132 -4.54 -18.40 -4.82
N ARG A 133 -4.79 -18.92 -6.04
CA ARG A 133 -6.09 -19.39 -6.53
C ARG A 133 -6.69 -20.50 -5.69
N LEU A 134 -5.88 -21.26 -4.97
CA LEU A 134 -6.32 -22.39 -4.15
C LEU A 134 -7.18 -21.94 -2.98
N SER A 135 -6.80 -20.87 -2.28
CA SER A 135 -7.56 -20.38 -1.13
C SER A 135 -8.90 -19.77 -1.54
N LEU A 136 -8.91 -19.03 -2.66
CA LEU A 136 -10.13 -18.50 -3.29
C LEU A 136 -11.04 -19.62 -3.82
N ALA A 137 -10.48 -20.62 -4.48
CA ALA A 137 -11.23 -21.75 -5.00
C ALA A 137 -11.84 -22.61 -3.88
N LEU A 138 -11.13 -22.81 -2.77
CA LEU A 138 -11.67 -23.47 -1.57
C LEU A 138 -12.83 -22.66 -0.96
N TYR A 139 -12.71 -21.34 -0.89
CA TYR A 139 -13.77 -20.48 -0.38
C TYR A 139 -15.02 -20.50 -1.27
N ALA A 140 -14.83 -20.38 -2.59
CA ALA A 140 -15.93 -20.43 -3.56
C ALA A 140 -16.56 -21.83 -3.64
N GLY A 141 -15.74 -22.87 -3.71
CA GLY A 141 -16.15 -24.27 -3.82
C GLY A 141 -16.80 -24.83 -2.56
N SER A 142 -16.42 -24.34 -1.38
CA SER A 142 -17.11 -24.66 -0.13
C SER A 142 -18.44 -23.93 0.04
N GLY A 143 -18.89 -23.13 -0.95
CA GLY A 143 -20.12 -22.35 -0.82
C GLY A 143 -20.08 -21.38 0.37
N ARG A 144 -18.88 -20.88 0.71
CA ARG A 144 -18.62 -20.04 1.89
C ARG A 144 -18.81 -20.75 3.24
N LEU A 145 -18.93 -22.08 3.27
CA LEU A 145 -18.96 -22.85 4.52
C LEU A 145 -17.60 -22.87 5.22
N ILE A 146 -16.51 -22.78 4.46
CA ILE A 146 -15.14 -22.72 5.00
C ILE A 146 -14.51 -21.42 4.54
N THR A 147 -14.23 -20.52 5.48
CA THR A 147 -13.41 -19.31 5.25
C THR A 147 -11.94 -19.62 5.55
N PRO A 148 -11.07 -19.75 4.52
CA PRO A 148 -9.64 -19.87 4.75
C PRO A 148 -9.08 -18.62 5.43
N ASN A 149 -7.99 -18.77 6.17
CA ASN A 149 -7.33 -17.64 6.85
C ASN A 149 -6.93 -16.51 5.88
N ALA A 150 -6.64 -16.83 4.61
CA ALA A 150 -6.32 -15.84 3.56
C ALA A 150 -7.51 -14.96 3.16
N VAL A 151 -8.75 -15.45 3.31
CA VAL A 151 -9.98 -14.69 3.04
C VAL A 151 -10.42 -13.96 4.31
N LYS A 152 -10.31 -14.63 5.47
CA LYS A 152 -10.65 -14.04 6.77
C LYS A 152 -9.75 -12.85 7.12
N ASN A 153 -8.45 -12.95 6.82
CA ASN A 153 -7.45 -11.90 7.05
C ASN A 153 -6.94 -11.35 5.72
N ARG A 154 -7.87 -10.99 4.81
CA ARG A 154 -7.53 -10.52 3.46
C ARG A 154 -6.54 -9.36 3.48
N GLU A 155 -6.74 -8.39 4.37
CA GLU A 155 -5.83 -7.25 4.53
C GLU A 155 -4.41 -7.70 4.89
N THR A 156 -4.25 -8.61 5.86
CA THR A 156 -2.94 -9.17 6.23
C THR A 156 -2.32 -9.97 5.08
N ALA A 157 -3.12 -10.70 4.31
CA ALA A 157 -2.65 -11.45 3.16
C ALA A 157 -2.17 -10.52 2.02
N LEU A 158 -2.92 -9.45 1.77
CA LEU A 158 -2.56 -8.42 0.79
C LEU A 158 -1.33 -7.62 1.23
N MET A 159 -1.22 -7.26 2.51
CA MET A 159 -0.02 -6.63 3.08
C MET A 159 1.20 -7.56 3.01
N ARG A 160 1.01 -8.88 3.19
CA ARG A 160 2.08 -9.86 2.97
C ARG A 160 2.49 -9.92 1.51
N ALA A 161 1.53 -9.89 0.58
CA ALA A 161 1.79 -9.87 -0.86
C ALA A 161 2.50 -8.57 -1.29
N LEU A 162 2.14 -7.42 -0.72
CA LEU A 162 2.79 -6.13 -0.95
C LEU A 162 4.27 -6.15 -0.55
N ASN A 163 4.58 -6.86 0.53
CA ASN A 163 5.94 -7.05 1.04
C ASN A 163 6.69 -8.22 0.38
N SER A 164 6.08 -8.89 -0.60
CA SER A 164 6.76 -9.96 -1.34
C SER A 164 7.85 -9.38 -2.27
N PRO A 165 8.94 -10.12 -2.53
CA PRO A 165 9.99 -9.68 -3.43
C PRO A 165 9.49 -9.41 -4.86
N SER A 166 8.40 -10.07 -5.26
CA SER A 166 7.74 -9.88 -6.56
C SER A 166 7.20 -8.46 -6.75
N CYS A 167 6.86 -7.76 -5.65
CA CYS A 167 6.30 -6.41 -5.65
C CYS A 167 7.27 -5.34 -5.12
N SER A 168 8.53 -5.70 -4.89
CA SER A 168 9.58 -4.73 -4.55
C SER A 168 10.21 -4.16 -5.82
N PHE A 169 9.46 -3.43 -6.63
CA PHE A 169 10.03 -2.70 -7.76
C PHE A 169 10.90 -1.55 -7.25
N GLY A 170 12.18 -1.57 -7.60
CA GLY A 170 13.15 -0.52 -7.23
C GLY A 170 14.42 -0.98 -6.50
N ARG A 171 14.67 -2.29 -6.37
CA ARG A 171 15.94 -2.82 -5.82
C ARG A 171 16.85 -3.53 -6.83
N GLU A 172 16.47 -3.53 -8.11
CA GLU A 172 17.22 -4.13 -9.21
C GLU A 172 17.65 -3.03 -10.19
N ASP A 173 18.66 -2.24 -9.81
CA ASP A 173 19.45 -1.42 -10.77
C ASP A 173 20.83 -1.06 -10.18
N LYS A 174 21.42 -2.01 -9.44
CA LYS A 174 22.84 -2.04 -9.11
C LYS A 174 23.29 -3.50 -9.01
N SER A 175 23.53 -4.13 -10.15
CA SER A 175 24.47 -5.25 -10.25
C SER A 175 25.55 -4.92 -11.25
#